data_AF-A0A6P8TJ11-F1
#
_entry.id   AF-A0A6P8TJ11-F1
#
_cell.length_a   1.000
_cell.length_b   1.000
_cell.length_c   1.000
_cell.angle_alpha   90.00
_cell.angle_beta   90.00
_cell.angle_gamma   90.00
#
_symmetry.space_group_name_H-M   'P 1'
#
loop_
_entity.id
_entity.type
_entity.pdbx_description
1 polymer ?
#
loop_
_entity_poly.entity_id
_entity_poly.type
_entity_poly.pdbx_seq_one_letter_code
_entity_poly.pdbx_strand_id
1 'polypeptide(L)'
;MEDLSENAIQSIPRRAFRGATGLKNLQLDKNHISCIEEGAFRALRSLEVLTLNNNNISTIPVSSFNHMPKLRTFRLHSNSLRCDCHLAWLSPWLRQRASLGLYTQCSAPPHTEGPEPGRVEKERLRLLRKWRQCVRAAVQPGVGLVSSDVFLQQQHRGLSREGPHRHPRSPS
;
A
#
# COMPACT_ATOMS: atom_id res chain seq x y z
N MET A 1 21.62 11.35 -4.86
CA MET A 1 20.86 10.11 -4.68
C MET A 1 21.20 9.67 -3.27
N GLU A 2 20.20 9.57 -2.38
CA GLU A 2 20.43 9.09 -1.01
C GLU A 2 19.92 7.66 -0.95
N ASP A 3 20.82 6.70 -0.76
CA ASP A 3 20.47 5.32 -0.44
C ASP A 3 20.71 5.09 1.05
N LEU A 4 19.62 4.86 1.78
CA LEU A 4 19.58 4.57 3.21
C LEU A 4 18.94 3.18 3.45
N SER A 5 18.93 2.34 2.43
CA SER A 5 18.38 0.98 2.52
C SER A 5 19.24 0.09 3.42
N GLU A 6 18.64 -1.00 3.94
CA GLU A 6 19.35 -2.00 4.77
C GLU A 6 20.00 -1.41 6.03
N ASN A 7 19.31 -0.47 6.67
CA ASN A 7 19.69 0.12 7.95
C ASN A 7 18.67 -0.26 9.04
N ALA A 8 18.91 0.22 10.26
CA ALA A 8 18.05 0.01 11.41
C ALA A 8 17.11 1.20 11.69
N ILE A 9 16.71 1.97 10.66
CA ILE A 9 15.85 3.15 10.85
C ILE A 9 14.46 2.70 11.30
N GLN A 10 13.97 3.25 12.41
CA GLN A 10 12.67 2.86 13.00
C GLN A 10 11.57 3.89 12.77
N SER A 11 11.94 5.16 12.58
CA SER A 11 10.99 6.25 12.37
C SER A 11 11.57 7.33 11.47
N ILE A 12 10.68 8.05 10.80
CA ILE A 12 11.03 9.24 10.00
C ILE A 12 10.41 10.46 10.68
N PRO A 13 11.19 11.26 11.41
CA PRO A 13 10.69 12.46 12.05
C PRO A 13 10.38 13.56 11.03
N ARG A 14 9.49 14.49 11.38
CA ARG A 14 9.01 15.59 10.51
C ARG A 14 10.15 16.42 9.91
N ARG A 15 11.28 16.52 10.61
CA ARG A 15 12.44 17.34 10.23
C ARG A 15 13.60 16.52 9.65
N ALA A 16 13.46 15.21 9.45
CA ALA A 16 14.52 14.33 8.96
C ALA A 16 15.19 14.85 7.68
N PHE A 17 14.38 15.38 6.76
CA PHE A 17 14.84 15.86 5.45
C PHE A 17 14.73 17.38 5.29
N ARG A 18 14.74 18.12 6.40
CA ARG A 18 14.67 19.58 6.35
C ARG A 18 15.88 20.12 5.57
N GLY A 19 15.61 20.94 4.54
CA GLY A 19 16.66 21.52 3.70
C GLY A 19 17.07 20.66 2.49
N ALA A 20 16.67 19.39 2.44
CA ALA A 20 16.95 18.49 1.31
C ALA A 20 16.01 18.72 0.10
N THR A 21 15.78 19.99 -0.26
CA THR A 21 14.79 20.36 -1.30
C THR A 21 15.17 19.93 -2.72
N GLY A 22 16.46 19.67 -2.94
CA GLY A 22 17.02 19.19 -4.22
C GLY A 22 17.08 17.67 -4.35
N LEU A 23 16.72 16.92 -3.30
CA LEU A 23 16.80 15.46 -3.33
C LEU A 23 15.79 14.88 -4.33
N LYS A 24 16.28 14.06 -5.27
CA LYS A 24 15.48 13.42 -6.33
C LYS A 24 15.15 11.95 -6.05
N ASN A 25 16.06 11.25 -5.39
CA ASN A 25 15.95 9.81 -5.15
C ASN A 25 16.26 9.53 -3.68
N LEU A 26 15.30 8.95 -2.98
CA LEU A 26 15.42 8.52 -1.59
C LEU A 26 15.02 7.04 -1.51
N GLN A 27 15.97 6.20 -1.14
CA GLN A 27 15.74 4.76 -0.92
C GLN A 27 15.85 4.45 0.57
N LEU A 28 14.82 3.83 1.11
CA LEU A 28 14.67 3.47 2.53
C LEU A 28 14.22 2.02 2.67
N ASP A 29 14.51 1.19 1.67
CA ASP A 29 14.07 -0.20 1.63
C ASP A 29 14.74 -1.02 2.75
N LYS A 30 14.08 -2.09 3.20
CA LYS A 30 14.64 -3.04 4.18
C LYS A 30 15.14 -2.36 5.47
N ASN A 31 14.34 -1.47 6.02
CA ASN A 31 14.55 -0.86 7.33
C ASN A 31 13.49 -1.38 8.32
N HIS A 32 13.39 -0.77 9.50
CA HIS A 32 12.39 -1.09 10.52
C HIS A 32 11.37 0.04 10.71
N ILE A 33 11.14 0.83 9.67
CA ILE A 33 10.32 2.05 9.76
C ILE A 33 8.88 1.63 10.07
N SER A 34 8.40 2.04 11.24
CA SER A 34 7.02 1.79 11.68
C SER A 34 6.20 3.08 11.81
N CYS A 35 6.89 4.21 11.96
CA CYS A 35 6.29 5.53 12.14
C CYS A 35 6.86 6.55 11.15
N ILE A 36 5.97 7.24 10.43
CA ILE A 36 6.30 8.39 9.59
C ILE A 36 5.52 9.57 10.14
N GLU A 37 6.21 10.57 10.69
CA GLU A 37 5.55 11.74 11.25
C GLU A 37 4.90 12.59 10.15
N GLU A 38 3.90 13.39 10.57
CA GLU A 38 3.18 14.28 9.68
C GLU A 38 4.12 15.24 8.94
N GLY A 39 4.06 15.19 7.61
CA GLY A 39 4.85 16.09 6.76
C GLY A 39 6.33 15.76 6.72
N ALA A 40 6.77 14.56 7.13
CA ALA A 40 8.16 14.13 7.06
C ALA A 40 8.81 14.32 5.69
N PHE A 41 8.05 14.13 4.59
CA PHE A 41 8.55 14.32 3.23
C PHE A 41 8.20 15.69 2.61
N ARG A 42 7.57 16.60 3.37
CA ARG A 42 7.06 17.88 2.84
C ARG A 42 8.17 18.78 2.23
N ALA A 43 9.40 18.65 2.70
CA ALA A 43 10.54 19.41 2.19
C ALA A 43 11.04 18.89 0.81
N LEU A 44 10.74 17.63 0.46
CA LEU A 44 11.28 16.92 -0.69
C LEU A 44 10.54 17.27 -2.00
N ARG A 45 10.47 18.57 -2.35
CA ARG A 45 9.71 19.06 -3.50
C ARG A 45 10.23 18.58 -4.86
N SER A 46 11.50 18.17 -4.92
CA SER A 46 12.14 17.66 -6.15
C SER A 46 12.14 16.14 -6.24
N LEU A 47 11.51 15.44 -5.29
CA LEU A 47 11.58 13.98 -5.22
C LEU A 47 10.86 13.34 -6.41
N GLU A 48 11.56 12.42 -7.06
CA GLU A 48 11.12 11.66 -8.22
C GLU A 48 10.92 10.19 -7.86
N VAL A 49 11.78 9.66 -6.98
CA VAL A 49 11.79 8.26 -6.54
C VAL A 49 11.79 8.19 -5.01
N LEU A 50 10.80 7.48 -4.46
CA LEU A 50 10.71 7.11 -3.05
C LEU A 50 10.43 5.61 -2.92
N THR A 51 11.31 4.88 -2.24
CA THR A 51 11.11 3.46 -1.96
C THR A 51 11.16 3.19 -0.46
N LEU A 52 10.13 2.49 0.04
CA LEU A 52 9.89 2.18 1.45
C LEU A 52 9.55 0.69 1.63
N ASN A 53 9.98 -0.17 0.72
CA ASN A 53 9.61 -1.58 0.74
C ASN A 53 10.25 -2.28 1.93
N ASN A 54 9.64 -3.39 2.35
CA ASN A 54 10.20 -4.24 3.41
C ASN A 54 10.48 -3.44 4.69
N ASN A 55 9.46 -2.71 5.14
CA ASN A 55 9.44 -1.97 6.40
C ASN A 55 8.24 -2.41 7.25
N ASN A 56 8.04 -1.77 8.40
CA ASN A 56 6.96 -2.08 9.33
C ASN A 56 5.85 -1.01 9.32
N ILE A 57 5.65 -0.30 8.21
CA ILE A 57 4.73 0.83 8.12
C ILE A 57 3.30 0.31 8.18
N SER A 58 2.51 0.88 9.10
CA SER A 58 1.09 0.55 9.26
C SER A 58 0.16 1.62 8.68
N THR A 59 0.57 2.88 8.74
CA THR A 59 -0.18 4.01 8.18
C THR A 59 0.78 5.07 7.69
N ILE A 60 0.28 5.93 6.81
CA ILE A 60 0.99 7.10 6.32
C ILE A 60 0.05 8.30 6.45
N PRO A 61 0.48 9.38 7.13
CA PRO A 61 -0.30 10.62 7.15
C PRO A 61 -0.45 11.21 5.75
N VAL A 62 -1.66 11.66 5.40
CA VAL A 62 -1.93 12.36 4.13
C VAL A 62 -1.00 13.56 3.92
N SER A 63 -0.68 14.27 5.01
CA SER A 63 0.20 15.43 5.01
C SER A 63 1.63 15.12 4.58
N SER A 64 2.06 13.86 4.70
CA SER A 64 3.38 13.40 4.26
C SER A 64 3.49 13.34 2.74
N PHE A 65 2.38 13.24 2.00
CA PHE A 65 2.35 13.15 0.54
C PHE A 65 1.79 14.39 -0.17
N ASN A 66 1.39 15.40 0.61
CA ASN A 66 0.99 16.69 0.08
C ASN A 66 2.19 17.36 -0.63
N HIS A 67 2.01 17.71 -1.91
CA HIS A 67 2.98 18.47 -2.73
C HIS A 67 4.24 17.71 -3.19
N MET A 68 4.06 16.49 -3.72
CA MET A 68 5.10 15.79 -4.50
C MET A 68 4.74 15.77 -6.00
N PRO A 69 4.96 16.86 -6.75
CA PRO A 69 4.55 16.98 -8.16
C PRO A 69 5.45 16.20 -9.13
N LYS A 70 6.70 15.93 -8.75
CA LYS A 70 7.68 15.23 -9.60
C LYS A 70 7.76 13.73 -9.35
N LEU A 71 7.03 13.22 -8.36
CA LEU A 71 7.11 11.83 -7.95
C LEU A 71 6.56 10.92 -9.05
N ARG A 72 7.44 10.07 -9.58
CA ARG A 72 7.17 9.13 -10.68
C ARG A 72 7.38 7.68 -10.27
N THR A 73 8.05 7.44 -9.15
CA THR A 73 8.21 6.10 -8.58
C THR A 73 7.97 6.15 -7.09
N PHE A 74 7.03 5.33 -6.65
CA PHE A 74 6.70 5.13 -5.26
C PHE A 74 6.50 3.64 -5.03
N ARG A 75 7.19 3.08 -4.04
CA ARG A 75 7.05 1.65 -3.69
C ARG A 75 6.89 1.50 -2.18
N LEU A 76 5.88 0.74 -1.78
CA LEU A 76 5.46 0.54 -0.39
C LEU A 76 5.07 -0.92 -0.12
N HIS A 77 5.47 -1.87 -0.98
CA HIS A 77 5.09 -3.26 -0.79
C HIS A 77 5.80 -3.86 0.43
N SER A 78 5.34 -5.03 0.89
CA SER A 78 5.93 -5.72 2.04
C SER A 78 5.99 -4.83 3.29
N ASN A 79 4.87 -4.18 3.60
CA ASN A 79 4.64 -3.40 4.83
C ASN A 79 3.40 -3.93 5.55
N SER A 80 3.22 -3.54 6.81
CA SER A 80 2.08 -3.95 7.64
C SER A 80 0.90 -2.97 7.55
N LEU A 81 0.55 -2.57 6.32
CA LEU A 81 -0.44 -1.51 6.09
C LEU A 81 -1.82 -1.90 6.65
N ARG A 82 -2.38 -1.01 7.46
CA ARG A 82 -3.74 -1.09 8.00
C ARG A 82 -4.64 -0.20 7.15
N CYS A 83 -5.44 -0.83 6.31
CA CYS A 83 -6.34 -0.17 5.37
C CYS A 83 -7.67 0.21 6.04
N ASP A 84 -7.59 1.12 7.00
CA ASP A 84 -8.73 1.74 7.66
C ASP A 84 -8.99 3.18 7.12
N CYS A 85 -9.78 3.97 7.84
CA CYS A 85 -10.08 5.35 7.43
C CYS A 85 -8.86 6.29 7.46
N HIS A 86 -7.82 6.00 8.24
CA HIS A 86 -6.61 6.82 8.29
C HIS A 86 -5.76 6.65 7.03
N LEU A 87 -5.79 5.45 6.43
CA LEU A 87 -5.06 5.15 5.18
C LEU A 87 -5.94 5.25 3.92
N ALA A 88 -7.26 5.43 4.06
CA ALA A 88 -8.22 5.45 2.94
C ALA A 88 -7.91 6.50 1.87
N TRP A 89 -7.18 7.57 2.19
CA TRP A 89 -6.74 8.59 1.24
C TRP A 89 -5.71 8.09 0.23
N LEU A 90 -4.93 7.06 0.58
CA LEU A 90 -3.83 6.56 -0.25
C LEU A 90 -4.34 5.95 -1.55
N SER A 91 -5.51 5.32 -1.52
CA SER A 91 -6.08 4.64 -2.69
C SER A 91 -6.56 5.59 -3.79
N PRO A 92 -7.34 6.65 -3.53
CA PRO A 92 -7.59 7.66 -4.56
C PRO A 92 -6.31 8.36 -5.03
N TRP A 93 -5.31 8.53 -4.16
CA TRP A 93 -4.02 9.09 -4.55
C TRP A 93 -3.24 8.18 -5.52
N LEU A 94 -3.21 6.87 -5.27
CA LEU A 94 -2.59 5.88 -6.17
C LEU A 94 -3.36 5.74 -7.49
N ARG A 95 -4.70 5.84 -7.47
CA ARG A 95 -5.52 5.79 -8.69
C ARG A 95 -5.23 6.92 -9.67
N GLN A 96 -4.92 8.12 -9.17
CA GLN A 96 -4.53 9.24 -10.02
C GLN A 96 -3.18 8.99 -10.73
N ARG A 97 -2.37 8.05 -10.24
CA ARG A 97 -1.00 7.81 -10.70
C ARG A 97 -0.72 6.30 -10.71
N ALA A 98 -1.37 5.59 -11.63
CA ALA A 98 -1.46 4.12 -11.62
C ALA A 98 -0.13 3.35 -11.61
N SER A 99 0.98 3.98 -12.00
CA SER A 99 2.33 3.41 -11.93
C SER A 99 2.96 3.47 -10.54
N LEU A 100 2.39 4.25 -9.62
CA LEU A 100 2.85 4.38 -8.25
C LEU A 100 2.25 3.27 -7.38
N GLY A 101 3.03 2.77 -6.42
CA GLY A 101 2.57 1.81 -5.42
C GLY A 101 2.22 0.43 -5.99
N LEU A 102 2.84 0.03 -7.11
CA LEU A 102 2.69 -1.34 -7.65
C LEU A 102 2.95 -2.38 -6.55
N TYR A 103 2.11 -3.41 -6.52
CA TYR A 103 2.17 -4.53 -5.56
C TYR A 103 1.95 -4.13 -4.09
N THR A 104 1.49 -2.91 -3.80
CA THR A 104 1.17 -2.51 -2.42
C THR A 104 -0.07 -3.25 -1.94
N GLN A 105 0.02 -3.86 -0.76
CA GLN A 105 -1.05 -4.69 -0.19
C GLN A 105 -1.45 -4.24 1.21
N CYS A 106 -2.71 -4.46 1.55
CA CYS A 106 -3.23 -4.30 2.90
C CYS A 106 -2.98 -5.57 3.70
N SER A 107 -2.32 -5.45 4.86
CA SER A 107 -2.15 -6.55 5.81
C SER A 107 -3.34 -6.70 6.77
N ALA A 108 -4.05 -5.60 7.01
CA ALA A 108 -5.20 -5.56 7.90
C ALA A 108 -6.27 -4.57 7.38
N PRO A 109 -7.55 -4.83 7.63
CA PRO A 109 -8.11 -6.07 8.18
C PRO A 109 -7.92 -7.26 7.21
N PRO A 110 -7.77 -8.51 7.71
CA PRO A 110 -7.65 -9.69 6.86
C PRO A 110 -8.90 -9.89 6.00
N HIS A 111 -10.09 -9.53 6.49
CA HIS A 111 -11.32 -9.58 5.71
C HIS A 111 -11.79 -8.17 5.34
N THR A 112 -11.81 -7.87 4.04
CA THR A 112 -12.40 -6.65 3.47
C THR A 112 -13.93 -6.64 3.60
N GLU A 113 -14.51 -7.80 3.91
CA GLU A 113 -15.88 -7.96 4.38
C GLU A 113 -15.86 -7.89 5.91
N GLY A 114 -16.27 -6.75 6.47
CA GLY A 114 -16.34 -6.57 7.92
C GLY A 114 -17.17 -7.63 8.65
N PRO A 115 -17.18 -7.63 9.98
CA PRO A 115 -17.98 -8.56 10.78
C PRO A 115 -19.44 -8.51 10.36
N GLU A 116 -20.06 -9.68 10.14
CA GLU A 116 -21.47 -9.79 9.79
C GLU A 116 -22.34 -9.00 10.79
N PRO A 117 -23.41 -8.32 10.35
CA PRO A 117 -24.20 -7.41 11.19
C PRO A 117 -24.99 -8.08 12.33
N GLY A 118 -24.74 -9.36 12.62
CA GLY A 118 -25.36 -10.10 13.72
C GLY A 118 -25.04 -9.50 15.09
N ARG A 119 -26.02 -8.77 15.64
CA ARG A 119 -26.05 -8.18 16.99
C ARG A 119 -25.04 -7.06 17.24
N VAL A 120 -25.25 -5.90 16.60
CA VAL A 120 -24.49 -4.69 16.92
C VAL A 120 -25.45 -3.49 17.09
N GLU A 121 -25.29 -2.74 18.20
CA GLU A 121 -26.04 -1.51 18.53
C GLU A 121 -26.07 -0.49 17.37
N LYS A 122 -27.15 0.31 17.24
CA LYS A 122 -27.35 1.25 16.10
C LYS A 122 -26.18 2.21 15.85
N GLU A 123 -25.56 2.71 16.92
CA GLU A 123 -24.38 3.60 16.88
C GLU A 123 -23.18 2.89 16.22
N ARG A 124 -23.00 1.63 16.59
CA ARG A 124 -21.88 0.78 16.22
C ARG A 124 -22.07 0.22 14.80
N LEU A 125 -23.32 0.05 14.34
CA LEU A 125 -23.68 -0.15 12.92
C LEU A 125 -23.30 1.05 12.02
N ARG A 126 -23.49 2.29 12.48
CA ARG A 126 -23.07 3.49 11.71
C ARG A 126 -21.55 3.54 11.58
N LEU A 127 -20.83 3.25 12.65
CA LEU A 127 -19.37 3.16 12.65
C LEU A 127 -18.87 2.01 11.76
N LEU A 128 -19.51 0.84 11.80
CA LEU A 128 -19.22 -0.29 10.92
C LEU A 128 -19.47 0.03 9.44
N ARG A 129 -20.53 0.78 9.11
CA ARG A 129 -20.82 1.23 7.74
C ARG A 129 -19.75 2.20 7.23
N LYS A 130 -19.38 3.21 8.04
CA LYS A 130 -18.28 4.13 7.72
C LYS A 130 -16.96 3.38 7.54
N TRP A 131 -16.65 2.45 8.44
CA TRP A 131 -15.46 1.60 8.37
C TRP A 131 -15.45 0.73 7.10
N ARG A 132 -16.55 0.03 6.78
CA ARG A 132 -16.68 -0.75 5.53
C ARG A 132 -16.50 0.12 4.29
N GLN A 133 -17.01 1.36 4.32
CA GLN A 133 -16.86 2.31 3.23
C GLN A 133 -15.41 2.76 3.06
N CYS A 134 -14.69 3.02 4.16
CA CYS A 134 -13.26 3.32 4.14
C CYS A 134 -12.43 2.14 3.61
N VAL A 135 -12.67 0.92 4.11
CA VAL A 135 -11.95 -0.30 3.69
C VAL A 135 -12.18 -0.58 2.20
N ARG A 136 -13.41 -0.41 1.70
CA ARG A 136 -13.74 -0.52 0.26
C ARG A 136 -13.14 0.60 -0.59
N ALA A 137 -12.98 1.80 -0.03
CA ALA A 137 -12.27 2.89 -0.72
C ALA A 137 -10.77 2.62 -0.79
N ALA A 138 -10.23 1.97 0.26
CA ALA A 138 -8.84 1.58 0.38
C ALA A 138 -8.48 0.40 -0.56
N VAL A 139 -9.32 -0.63 -0.65
CA VAL A 139 -9.06 -1.82 -1.46
C VAL A 139 -9.95 -1.85 -2.70
N GLN A 140 -9.36 -1.64 -3.90
CA GLN A 140 -10.10 -1.69 -5.17
C GLN A 140 -9.35 -2.47 -6.26
N PRO A 141 -10.05 -3.26 -7.10
CA PRO A 141 -9.44 -4.02 -8.18
C PRO A 141 -8.89 -3.10 -9.29
N GLY A 142 -7.78 -3.51 -9.91
CA GLY A 142 -7.24 -2.92 -11.13
C GLY A 142 -6.06 -1.98 -10.91
N VAL A 143 -6.14 -1.03 -9.99
CA VAL A 143 -5.04 -0.11 -9.63
C VAL A 143 -5.35 0.49 -8.26
N GLY A 144 -4.73 -0.02 -7.21
CA GLY A 144 -5.01 0.38 -5.83
C GLY A 144 -4.71 -0.75 -4.87
N LEU A 145 -4.45 -0.42 -3.61
CA LEU A 145 -4.03 -1.36 -2.57
C LEU A 145 -4.82 -2.66 -2.67
N VAL A 146 -4.13 -3.78 -2.87
CA VAL A 146 -4.79 -5.09 -3.01
C VAL A 146 -4.86 -5.72 -1.63
N SER A 147 -5.99 -6.32 -1.24
CA SER A 147 -6.01 -7.13 -0.01
C SER A 147 -5.08 -8.33 -0.19
N SER A 148 -4.33 -8.71 0.85
CA SER A 148 -3.44 -9.89 0.79
C SER A 148 -4.16 -11.16 0.31
N ASP A 149 -5.44 -11.34 0.68
CA ASP A 149 -6.27 -12.47 0.24
C ASP A 149 -6.54 -12.50 -1.27
N VAL A 150 -6.74 -11.33 -1.89
CA VAL A 150 -7.01 -11.19 -3.32
C VAL A 150 -5.74 -11.44 -4.15
N PHE A 151 -4.58 -11.04 -3.62
CA PHE A 151 -3.28 -11.30 -4.25
C PHE A 151 -2.95 -12.80 -4.25
N LEU A 152 -3.17 -13.50 -3.13
CA LEU A 152 -2.98 -14.95 -3.03
C LEU A 152 -3.89 -15.70 -4.01
N GLN A 153 -5.17 -15.32 -4.14
CA GLN A 153 -6.06 -15.91 -5.14
C GLN A 153 -5.63 -15.65 -6.59
N GLN A 154 -4.99 -14.50 -6.88
CA GLN A 154 -4.44 -14.21 -8.22
C GLN A 154 -3.17 -15.01 -8.51
N GLN A 155 -2.30 -15.28 -7.53
CA GLN A 155 -1.14 -16.16 -7.70
C GLN A 155 -1.54 -17.64 -7.87
N HIS A 156 -2.54 -18.13 -7.12
CA HIS A 156 -3.02 -19.50 -7.27
C HIS A 156 -3.71 -19.76 -8.62
N ARG A 157 -4.38 -18.77 -9.21
CA ARG A 157 -4.94 -18.88 -10.58
C ARG A 157 -3.85 -18.92 -11.67
N GLY A 158 -2.60 -18.58 -11.36
CA GLY A 158 -1.46 -18.73 -12.26
C GLY A 158 -0.84 -20.12 -12.27
N LEU A 159 -1.18 -21.01 -11.33
CA LEU A 159 -0.57 -22.34 -11.16
C LEU A 159 -1.48 -23.52 -11.59
N SER A 160 -2.67 -23.27 -12.16
CA SER A 160 -3.59 -24.33 -12.60
C SER A 160 -3.83 -24.39 -14.12
N ARG A 161 -2.90 -23.89 -14.94
CA ARG A 161 -2.93 -24.07 -16.40
C ARG A 161 -1.94 -25.12 -16.88
N GLU A 162 -2.09 -26.35 -16.40
CA GLU A 162 -1.68 -27.56 -17.11
C GLU A 162 -2.93 -28.44 -17.15
N GLY A 163 -3.69 -28.33 -18.25
CA GLY A 163 -4.89 -29.12 -18.50
C GLY A 163 -4.53 -30.56 -18.91
N PRO A 164 -5.48 -31.50 -18.82
CA PRO A 164 -5.20 -32.92 -19.04
C PRO A 164 -4.88 -33.20 -20.51
N HIS A 165 -3.76 -33.89 -20.72
CA HIS A 165 -3.35 -34.45 -22.02
C HIS A 165 -4.50 -35.25 -22.66
N ARG A 166 -4.97 -34.80 -23.82
CA ARG A 166 -5.81 -35.62 -24.71
C ARG A 166 -4.91 -36.58 -25.50
N HIS A 167 -5.15 -37.88 -25.37
CA HIS A 167 -4.60 -38.91 -26.24
C HIS A 167 -5.04 -38.68 -27.71
N PRO A 168 -4.15 -38.90 -28.70
CA PRO A 168 -4.56 -38.92 -30.10
C PRO A 168 -5.19 -40.28 -30.45
N ARG A 169 -6.29 -40.26 -31.22
CA ARG A 169 -6.88 -41.45 -31.86
C ARG A 169 -6.05 -41.83 -33.09
N SER A 170 -5.72 -43.11 -33.21
CA SER A 170 -5.13 -43.74 -34.39
C SER A 170 -6.12 -43.75 -35.56
N PRO A 171 -5.68 -43.57 -36.82
CA PRO A 171 -6.52 -43.80 -37.98
C PRO A 171 -6.52 -45.29 -38.38
N SER A 172 -7.64 -45.74 -38.94
CA SER A 172 -7.78 -46.99 -39.71
C SER A 172 -7.75 -46.68 -41.20
#